data_AF-A0A957NPN4-F1
#
_entry.id   AF-A0A957NPN4-F1
#
_cell.length_a   1.000
_cell.length_b   1.000
_cell.length_c   1.000
_cell.angle_alpha   90.00
_cell.angle_beta   90.00
_cell.angle_gamma   90.00
#
_symmetry.space_group_name_H-M   'P 1'
#
loop_
_entity.id
_entity.type
_entity.pdbx_description
1 polymer ?
#
loop_
_entity_poly.entity_id
_entity_poly.type
_entity_poly.pdbx_seq_one_letter_code
_entity_poly.pdbx_strand_id
1 'polypeptide(L)'
;EEYERLLGINGNWFEQYVRYVSNVVLRFDLGPSLTAFPTHAQVLIFQALPWTIGLLGISVILAWFIGLVLGGIVGWRRNFPGSELLTTLAIGFSQIPQYFVALLLIFLFAYTLLWFPARGAYPATMQPGLTLPFLMGLLRHSFLPALSIVVVSVSGWLISTRSLMISILGEDYLLFADAKGLRPGYIFSRYALRNALLPQLTGLAISLGFIMNGAFLVEYIFTYPGIGTLFINAIGILDYNTVQGIVLISIVAVLTANLLLDLLLPLVDPRIRLGG
;
A
#
# COMPACT_ATOMS: atom_id res chain seq x y z
N GLU A 1 -41.35 6.42 -5.17
CA GLU A 1 -41.62 5.02 -5.52
C GLU A 1 -40.59 4.37 -6.45
N GLU A 2 -40.44 4.77 -7.71
CA GLU A 2 -39.51 4.08 -8.64
C GLU A 2 -38.03 4.24 -8.22
N TYR A 3 -37.61 5.46 -7.87
CA TYR A 3 -36.27 5.72 -7.31
C TYR A 3 -36.03 4.99 -5.99
N GLU A 4 -37.03 4.88 -5.12
CA GLU A 4 -36.91 4.13 -3.86
C GLU A 4 -36.78 2.63 -4.11
N ARG A 5 -37.39 2.11 -5.18
CA ARG A 5 -37.22 0.72 -5.62
C ARG A 5 -35.83 0.47 -6.19
N LEU A 6 -35.35 1.37 -7.03
CA LEU A 6 -34.02 1.30 -7.64
C LEU A 6 -32.90 1.42 -6.60
N LEU A 7 -33.07 2.30 -5.60
CA LEU A 7 -32.12 2.48 -4.50
C LEU A 7 -32.27 1.44 -3.38
N GLY A 8 -33.30 0.59 -3.43
CA GLY A 8 -33.53 -0.45 -2.41
C GLY A 8 -33.98 0.06 -1.04
N ILE A 9 -34.36 1.35 -0.92
CA ILE A 9 -34.70 2.02 0.34
C ILE A 9 -36.18 1.88 0.76
N ASN A 10 -36.93 1.01 0.08
CA ASN A 10 -38.32 0.72 0.45
C ASN A 10 -38.42 -0.26 1.62
N GLY A 11 -39.29 0.06 2.58
CA GLY A 11 -39.56 -0.79 3.75
C GLY A 11 -38.81 -0.33 5.00
N ASN A 12 -38.90 -1.11 6.07
CA ASN A 12 -38.18 -0.81 7.32
C ASN A 12 -36.66 -1.11 7.19
N TRP A 13 -35.86 -0.60 8.13
CA TRP A 13 -34.40 -0.77 8.12
C TRP A 13 -33.93 -2.23 8.06
N PHE A 14 -34.68 -3.15 8.70
CA PHE A 14 -34.34 -4.57 8.70
C PHE A 14 -34.57 -5.20 7.32
N GLU A 15 -35.68 -4.89 6.67
CA GLU A 15 -35.97 -5.33 5.30
C GLU A 15 -34.95 -4.81 4.29
N GLN A 16 -34.52 -3.55 4.44
CA GLN A 16 -33.47 -2.96 3.60
C GLN A 16 -32.14 -3.70 3.79
N TYR A 17 -31.75 -3.99 5.04
CA TYR A 17 -30.54 -4.74 5.36
C TYR A 17 -30.57 -6.17 4.80
N VAL A 18 -31.65 -6.92 5.05
CA VAL A 18 -31.79 -8.31 4.55
C VAL A 18 -31.76 -8.33 3.02
N ARG A 19 -32.39 -7.36 2.37
CA ARG A 19 -32.36 -7.23 0.91
C ARG A 19 -30.97 -6.92 0.38
N TYR A 20 -30.26 -5.98 1.01
CA TYR A 20 -28.87 -5.67 0.68
C TYR A 20 -28.00 -6.93 0.79
N VAL A 21 -28.02 -7.61 1.93
CA VAL A 21 -27.25 -8.85 2.14
C VAL A 21 -27.63 -9.93 1.14
N SER A 22 -28.91 -10.14 0.87
CA SER A 22 -29.38 -11.11 -0.13
C SER A 22 -28.87 -10.80 -1.54
N ASN A 23 -28.94 -9.53 -1.96
CA ASN A 23 -28.44 -9.09 -3.26
C ASN A 23 -26.92 -9.25 -3.38
N VAL A 24 -26.18 -8.87 -2.34
CA VAL A 24 -24.73 -9.02 -2.26
C VAL A 24 -24.31 -10.49 -2.35
N VAL A 25 -24.93 -11.36 -1.55
CA VAL A 25 -24.52 -12.78 -1.43
C VAL A 25 -24.97 -13.59 -2.64
N LEU A 26 -26.19 -13.40 -3.13
CA LEU A 26 -26.76 -14.23 -4.19
C LEU A 26 -26.41 -13.73 -5.59
N ARG A 27 -26.14 -12.43 -5.77
CA ARG A 27 -25.98 -11.80 -7.09
C ARG A 27 -24.73 -10.95 -7.22
N PHE A 28 -23.97 -10.77 -6.15
CA PHE A 28 -22.87 -9.80 -6.10
C PHE A 28 -23.30 -8.41 -6.57
N ASP A 29 -24.49 -8.00 -6.14
CA ASP A 29 -25.07 -6.70 -6.51
C ASP A 29 -25.02 -5.75 -5.32
N LEU A 30 -24.15 -4.74 -5.42
CA LEU A 30 -23.96 -3.68 -4.41
C LEU A 30 -24.96 -2.53 -4.59
N GLY A 31 -25.82 -2.60 -5.60
CA GLY A 31 -26.77 -1.56 -5.96
C GLY A 31 -26.17 -0.43 -6.81
N PRO A 32 -27.03 0.47 -7.31
CA PRO A 32 -26.60 1.60 -8.13
C PRO A 32 -25.79 2.61 -7.30
N SER A 33 -24.73 3.15 -7.90
CA SER A 33 -23.98 4.27 -7.37
C SER A 33 -24.72 5.58 -7.65
N LEU A 34 -24.82 6.44 -6.64
CA LEU A 34 -25.30 7.82 -6.83
C LEU A 34 -24.31 8.67 -7.64
N THR A 35 -23.01 8.40 -7.55
CA THR A 35 -21.99 9.16 -8.30
C THR A 35 -22.06 8.93 -9.81
N ALA A 36 -22.55 7.78 -10.25
CA ALA A 36 -22.57 7.38 -11.66
C ALA A 36 -23.88 6.68 -12.07
N PHE A 37 -25.02 7.12 -11.52
CA PHE A 37 -26.32 6.49 -11.75
C PHE A 37 -26.64 6.37 -13.26
N PRO A 38 -27.11 5.21 -13.76
CA PRO A 38 -27.55 4.00 -13.03
C PRO A 38 -26.45 2.93 -12.86
N THR A 39 -25.17 3.26 -13.05
CA THR A 39 -24.06 2.30 -12.95
C THR A 39 -23.98 1.71 -11.53
N HIS A 40 -23.84 0.39 -11.44
CA HIS A 40 -23.73 -0.30 -10.15
C HIS A 40 -22.36 -0.07 -9.49
N ALA A 41 -22.34 0.01 -8.16
CA ALA A 41 -21.14 0.32 -7.40
C ALA A 41 -19.98 -0.66 -7.65
N GLN A 42 -20.25 -1.96 -7.81
CA GLN A 42 -19.21 -2.95 -8.10
C GLN A 42 -18.44 -2.66 -9.40
N VAL A 43 -19.09 -2.06 -10.40
CA VAL A 43 -18.46 -1.71 -11.67
C VAL A 43 -17.42 -0.61 -11.45
N LEU A 44 -17.78 0.43 -10.69
CA LEU A 44 -16.86 1.52 -10.35
C LEU A 44 -15.68 1.04 -9.52
N ILE A 45 -15.95 0.15 -8.55
CA ILE A 45 -14.91 -0.41 -7.67
C ILE A 45 -13.92 -1.26 -8.47
N PHE A 46 -14.39 -2.13 -9.36
CA PHE A 46 -13.51 -2.93 -10.21
C PHE A 46 -12.73 -2.10 -11.24
N GLN A 47 -13.26 -0.95 -11.68
CA GLN A 47 -12.51 -0.01 -12.51
C GLN A 47 -11.41 0.71 -11.72
N ALA A 48 -11.65 1.01 -10.44
CA ALA A 48 -10.72 1.72 -9.56
C ALA A 48 -9.62 0.81 -8.98
N LEU A 49 -9.94 -0.45 -8.71
CA LEU A 49 -9.07 -1.46 -8.09
C LEU A 49 -7.67 -1.56 -8.74
N PRO A 50 -7.54 -1.74 -10.07
CA PRO A 50 -6.22 -1.89 -10.72
C PRO A 50 -5.31 -0.69 -10.51
N TRP A 51 -5.85 0.52 -10.44
CA TRP A 51 -5.10 1.74 -10.20
C TRP A 51 -4.51 1.77 -8.80
N THR A 52 -5.31 1.48 -7.78
CA THR A 52 -4.85 1.38 -6.39
C THR A 52 -3.81 0.27 -6.24
N ILE A 53 -4.06 -0.91 -6.82
CA ILE A 53 -3.12 -2.04 -6.76
C ILE A 53 -1.80 -1.69 -7.43
N GLY A 54 -1.82 -1.07 -8.61
CA GLY A 54 -0.62 -0.66 -9.32
C GLY A 54 0.19 0.37 -8.54
N LEU A 55 -0.46 1.45 -8.09
CA LEU A 55 0.19 2.53 -7.36
C LEU A 55 0.77 2.04 -6.03
N LEU A 56 -0.06 1.43 -5.18
CA LEU A 56 0.36 1.00 -3.84
C LEU A 56 1.26 -0.22 -3.89
N GLY A 57 1.00 -1.20 -4.77
CA GLY A 57 1.83 -2.39 -4.90
C GLY A 57 3.27 -2.05 -5.24
N ILE A 58 3.47 -1.21 -6.26
CA ILE A 58 4.82 -0.75 -6.63
C ILE A 58 5.44 0.07 -5.49
N SER A 59 4.69 0.98 -4.89
CA SER A 59 5.19 1.84 -3.81
C SER A 59 5.61 1.06 -2.57
N VAL A 60 4.83 0.06 -2.16
CA VAL A 60 5.12 -0.81 -1.01
C VAL A 60 6.36 -1.66 -1.27
N ILE A 61 6.48 -2.27 -2.45
CA ILE A 61 7.66 -3.08 -2.82
C ILE A 61 8.91 -2.21 -2.83
N LEU A 62 8.85 -1.02 -3.43
CA LEU A 62 9.97 -0.07 -3.45
C LEU A 62 10.35 0.37 -2.04
N ALA A 63 9.37 0.76 -1.22
CA ALA A 63 9.61 1.21 0.14
C ALA A 63 10.23 0.12 1.00
N TRP A 64 9.71 -1.11 0.89
CA TRP A 64 10.23 -2.28 1.58
C TRP A 64 11.67 -2.57 1.15
N PHE A 65 11.94 -2.60 -0.15
CA PHE A 65 13.28 -2.90 -0.67
C PHE A 65 14.30 -1.85 -0.22
N ILE A 66 13.97 -0.56 -0.37
CA ILE A 66 14.83 0.55 0.05
C ILE A 66 15.04 0.51 1.56
N GLY A 67 13.97 0.33 2.34
CA GLY A 67 14.03 0.26 3.81
C GLY A 67 14.82 -0.95 4.31
N LEU A 68 14.70 -2.11 3.67
CA LEU A 68 15.49 -3.31 3.96
C LEU A 68 16.98 -3.06 3.72
N VAL A 69 17.34 -2.47 2.59
CA VAL A 69 18.75 -2.20 2.25
C VAL A 69 19.33 -1.13 3.17
N LEU A 70 18.65 0.01 3.32
CA LEU A 70 19.13 1.12 4.15
C LEU A 70 19.16 0.75 5.64
N GLY A 71 18.10 0.14 6.15
CA GLY A 71 18.03 -0.35 7.54
C GLY A 71 19.04 -1.46 7.80
N GLY A 72 19.26 -2.32 6.81
CA GLY A 72 20.35 -3.31 6.76
C GLY A 72 21.71 -2.67 7.00
N ILE A 73 22.07 -1.68 6.17
CA ILE A 73 23.35 -0.98 6.21
C ILE A 73 23.53 -0.20 7.51
N VAL A 74 22.51 0.55 7.93
CA VAL A 74 22.51 1.39 9.14
C VAL A 74 22.63 0.51 10.39
N GLY A 75 21.93 -0.63 10.43
CA GLY A 75 22.04 -1.61 11.52
C GLY A 75 23.41 -2.28 11.56
N TRP A 76 23.96 -2.68 10.40
CA TRP A 76 25.30 -3.25 10.29
C TRP A 76 26.38 -2.28 10.75
N ARG A 77 26.26 -0.99 10.37
CA ARG A 77 27.22 0.07 10.72
C ARG A 77 26.72 0.93 11.89
N ARG A 78 26.15 0.32 12.93
CA ARG A 78 25.50 1.06 14.04
C ARG A 78 26.37 2.10 14.75
N ASN A 79 27.69 1.92 14.76
CA ASN A 79 28.65 2.84 15.40
C ASN A 79 29.09 4.00 14.49
N PHE A 80 28.62 4.05 13.24
CA PHE A 80 28.95 5.13 12.31
C PHE A 80 27.98 6.31 12.52
N PRO A 81 28.46 7.56 12.64
CA PRO A 81 27.58 8.72 12.91
C PRO A 81 26.50 8.92 11.84
N GLY A 82 26.79 8.59 10.57
CA GLY A 82 25.78 8.63 9.51
C GLY A 82 24.63 7.64 9.73
N SER A 83 24.86 6.53 10.43
CA SER A 83 23.82 5.56 10.78
C SER A 83 22.85 6.14 11.80
N GLU A 84 23.37 6.85 12.80
CA GLU A 84 22.55 7.53 13.80
C GLU A 84 21.72 8.66 13.16
N LEU A 85 22.36 9.50 12.34
CA LEU A 85 21.65 10.56 11.61
C LEU A 85 20.52 10.01 10.74
N LEU A 86 20.77 8.96 9.93
CA LEU A 86 19.74 8.35 9.09
C LEU A 86 18.60 7.74 9.91
N THR A 87 18.91 7.14 11.06
CA THR A 87 17.89 6.59 11.97
C THR A 87 17.02 7.70 12.55
N THR A 88 17.63 8.78 13.01
CA THR A 88 16.92 9.95 13.57
C THR A 88 16.03 10.60 12.52
N LEU A 89 16.54 10.78 11.29
CA LEU A 89 15.72 11.29 10.18
C LEU A 89 14.55 10.35 9.89
N ALA A 90 14.78 9.03 9.82
CA ALA A 90 13.71 8.07 9.62
C ALA A 90 12.64 8.14 10.73
N ILE A 91 13.04 8.27 11.99
CA ILE A 91 12.09 8.45 13.11
C ILE A 91 11.28 9.74 12.92
N GLY A 92 11.90 10.85 12.50
CA GLY A 92 11.19 12.09 12.22
C GLY A 92 10.19 11.94 11.07
N PHE A 93 10.63 11.40 9.93
CA PHE A 93 9.77 11.21 8.75
C PHE A 93 8.63 10.21 8.98
N SER A 94 8.81 9.20 9.85
CA SER A 94 7.74 8.24 10.16
C SER A 94 6.57 8.85 10.93
N GLN A 95 6.75 10.02 11.56
CA GLN A 95 5.67 10.75 12.23
C GLN A 95 4.89 11.66 11.28
N ILE A 96 5.40 11.91 10.07
CA ILE A 96 4.76 12.80 9.10
C ILE A 96 3.65 12.01 8.37
N PRO A 97 2.40 12.48 8.40
CA PRO A 97 1.34 11.85 7.62
C PRO A 97 1.64 11.89 6.12
N GLN A 98 1.37 10.78 5.43
CA GLN A 98 1.66 10.63 4.00
C GLN A 98 1.01 11.71 3.12
N TYR A 99 -0.23 12.10 3.44
CA TYR A 99 -0.94 13.15 2.70
C TYR A 99 -0.27 14.52 2.83
N PHE A 100 0.42 14.79 3.93
CA PHE A 100 1.15 16.05 4.10
C PHE A 100 2.37 16.09 3.18
N VAL A 101 3.10 14.97 3.09
CA VAL A 101 4.19 14.81 2.12
C VAL A 101 3.66 14.96 0.69
N ALA A 102 2.51 14.36 0.37
CA ALA A 102 1.86 14.51 -0.93
C ALA A 102 1.59 15.99 -1.28
N LEU A 103 1.05 16.78 -0.35
CA LEU A 103 0.80 18.21 -0.55
C LEU A 103 2.09 19.00 -0.80
N LEU A 104 3.15 18.74 -0.01
CA LEU A 104 4.45 19.39 -0.20
C LEU A 104 5.07 19.04 -1.55
N LEU A 105 4.99 17.77 -1.95
CA LEU A 105 5.51 17.31 -3.24
C LEU A 105 4.74 17.93 -4.41
N ILE A 106 3.42 18.00 -4.34
CA ILE A 106 2.61 18.71 -5.35
C ILE A 106 3.00 20.18 -5.42
N PHE A 107 3.08 20.86 -4.27
CA PHE A 107 3.38 22.29 -4.24
C PHE A 107 4.73 22.56 -4.91
N LEU A 108 5.77 21.86 -4.48
CA LEU A 108 7.13 22.05 -4.97
C LEU A 108 7.29 21.59 -6.42
N PHE A 109 6.94 20.34 -6.74
CA PHE A 109 7.29 19.73 -8.02
C PHE A 109 6.26 19.95 -9.13
N ALA A 110 4.99 20.18 -8.77
CA ALA A 110 3.93 20.37 -9.75
C ALA A 110 3.52 21.83 -9.94
N TYR A 111 3.59 22.68 -8.90
CA TYR A 111 3.23 24.10 -9.01
C TYR A 111 4.41 25.05 -9.06
N THR A 112 5.48 24.83 -8.27
CA THR A 112 6.65 25.70 -8.28
C THR A 112 7.62 25.36 -9.42
N LEU A 113 8.05 24.09 -9.50
CA LEU A 113 9.07 23.65 -10.47
C LEU A 113 8.48 23.19 -11.81
N LEU A 114 7.19 22.86 -11.85
CA LEU A 114 6.48 22.38 -13.05
C LEU A 114 7.10 21.11 -13.69
N TRP A 115 7.82 20.29 -12.91
CA TRP A 115 8.47 19.07 -13.40
C TRP A 115 7.47 17.95 -13.63
N PHE A 116 6.48 17.84 -12.75
CA PHE A 116 5.50 16.75 -12.73
C PHE A 116 4.07 17.29 -12.78
N PRO A 117 3.12 16.51 -13.29
CA PRO A 117 1.71 16.86 -13.26
C PRO A 117 1.15 16.85 -11.83
N ALA A 118 0.20 17.73 -11.55
CA ALA A 118 -0.43 17.83 -10.23
C ALA A 118 -1.56 16.81 -10.01
N ARG A 119 -2.20 16.32 -11.09
CA ARG A 119 -3.44 15.52 -11.01
C ARG A 119 -3.56 14.48 -12.12
N GLY A 120 -4.36 13.44 -11.86
CA GLY A 120 -4.73 12.37 -12.79
C GLY A 120 -3.69 11.26 -12.84
N ALA A 121 -4.08 10.09 -13.36
CA ALA A 121 -3.15 8.96 -13.55
C ALA A 121 -2.43 8.96 -14.91
N TYR A 122 -2.90 9.74 -15.88
CA TYR A 122 -2.31 9.87 -17.21
C TYR A 122 -2.79 11.18 -17.85
N PRO A 123 -2.15 11.67 -18.93
CA PRO A 123 -2.58 12.88 -19.61
C PRO A 123 -4.02 12.77 -20.11
N ALA A 124 -4.85 13.79 -19.89
CA ALA A 124 -6.27 13.80 -20.30
C ALA A 124 -6.49 13.66 -21.82
N THR A 125 -5.46 13.90 -22.63
CA THR A 125 -5.47 13.75 -24.08
C THR A 125 -5.20 12.34 -24.57
N MET A 126 -4.87 11.40 -23.68
CA MET A 126 -4.52 10.02 -24.03
C MET A 126 -5.63 9.04 -23.63
N GLN A 127 -5.80 8.00 -24.45
CA GLN A 127 -6.64 6.86 -24.09
C GLN A 127 -5.80 5.79 -23.38
N PRO A 128 -6.35 5.10 -22.36
CA PRO A 128 -5.69 3.96 -21.74
C PRO A 128 -5.30 2.88 -22.75
N GLY A 129 -4.05 2.42 -22.70
CA GLY A 129 -3.56 1.34 -23.55
C GLY A 129 -2.11 0.98 -23.24
N LEU A 130 -1.64 -0.17 -23.73
CA LEU A 130 -0.26 -0.63 -23.49
C LEU A 130 0.77 0.03 -24.43
N THR A 131 0.55 1.28 -24.82
CA THR A 131 1.46 2.03 -25.69
C THR A 131 2.57 2.68 -24.88
N LEU A 132 3.77 2.77 -25.45
CA LEU A 132 4.91 3.40 -24.77
C LEU A 132 4.61 4.85 -24.32
N PRO A 133 3.95 5.72 -25.12
CA PRO A 133 3.58 7.06 -24.68
C PRO A 133 2.63 7.06 -23.47
N PHE A 134 1.66 6.14 -23.44
CA PHE A 134 0.75 6.01 -22.31
C PHE A 134 1.50 5.55 -21.05
N LEU A 135 2.37 4.54 -21.14
CA LEU A 135 3.15 4.06 -20.00
C LEU A 135 4.08 5.15 -19.43
N MET A 136 4.73 5.94 -20.28
CA MET A 136 5.53 7.10 -19.82
C MET A 136 4.65 8.16 -19.16
N GLY A 137 3.47 8.44 -19.74
CA GLY A 137 2.48 9.32 -19.14
C GLY A 137 2.06 8.83 -17.75
N LEU A 138 1.74 7.54 -17.64
CA LEU A 138 1.34 6.88 -16.41
C LEU A 138 2.42 6.96 -15.32
N LEU A 139 3.66 6.64 -15.65
CA LEU A 139 4.79 6.71 -14.72
C LEU A 139 5.01 8.15 -14.24
N ARG A 140 4.97 9.13 -15.16
CA ARG A 140 5.13 10.54 -14.81
C ARG A 140 4.02 11.05 -13.88
N HIS A 141 2.78 10.62 -14.09
CA HIS A 141 1.64 10.99 -13.25
C HIS A 141 1.61 10.25 -11.92
N SER A 142 2.10 9.01 -11.88
CA SER A 142 2.14 8.19 -10.67
C SER A 142 3.37 8.49 -9.79
N PHE A 143 4.37 9.21 -10.30
CA PHE A 143 5.64 9.44 -9.61
C PHE A 143 5.49 10.17 -8.28
N LEU A 144 4.82 11.32 -8.25
CA LEU A 144 4.64 12.10 -7.01
C LEU A 144 3.73 11.39 -5.97
N PRO A 145 2.57 10.79 -6.36
CA PRO A 145 1.81 9.97 -5.42
C PRO A 145 2.65 8.82 -4.85
N ALA A 146 3.36 8.07 -5.71
CA ALA A 146 4.22 6.97 -5.28
C ALA A 146 5.34 7.45 -4.36
N LEU A 147 6.01 8.55 -4.70
CA LEU A 147 7.08 9.13 -3.88
C LEU A 147 6.56 9.54 -2.50
N SER A 148 5.36 10.11 -2.41
CA SER A 148 4.75 10.46 -1.13
C SER A 148 4.54 9.25 -0.22
N ILE A 149 4.11 8.11 -0.79
CA ILE A 149 3.96 6.82 -0.09
C ILE A 149 5.34 6.29 0.33
N VAL A 150 6.28 6.26 -0.61
CA VAL A 150 7.59 5.64 -0.43
C VAL A 150 8.39 6.36 0.64
N VAL A 151 8.45 7.70 0.63
CA VAL A 151 9.26 8.48 1.59
C VAL A 151 8.87 8.19 3.04
N VAL A 152 7.58 8.10 3.34
CA VAL A 152 7.10 7.81 4.69
C VAL A 152 7.26 6.32 5.02
N SER A 153 6.92 5.44 4.08
CA SER A 153 6.95 3.99 4.30
C SER A 153 8.37 3.43 4.50
N VAL A 154 9.36 3.97 3.76
CA VAL A 154 10.78 3.60 3.91
C VAL A 154 11.25 3.76 5.34
N SER A 155 10.80 4.81 6.04
CA SER A 155 11.20 5.06 7.42
C SER A 155 10.81 3.92 8.36
N GLY A 156 9.58 3.40 8.24
CA GLY A 156 9.12 2.26 9.03
C GLY A 156 9.93 0.99 8.74
N TRP A 157 10.12 0.67 7.46
CA TRP A 157 10.92 -0.48 7.03
C TRP A 157 12.38 -0.39 7.47
N LEU A 158 12.97 0.81 7.41
CA LEU A 158 14.33 1.07 7.85
C LEU A 158 14.48 0.85 9.35
N ILE A 159 13.61 1.44 10.16
CA ILE A 159 13.64 1.31 11.63
C ILE A 159 13.49 -0.17 12.03
N SER A 160 12.50 -0.84 11.44
CA SER A 160 12.25 -2.27 11.66
C SER A 160 13.46 -3.13 11.29
N THR A 161 14.02 -2.94 10.09
CA THR A 161 15.18 -3.71 9.63
C THR A 161 16.42 -3.43 10.48
N ARG A 162 16.66 -2.16 10.85
CA ARG A 162 17.77 -1.78 11.73
C ARG A 162 17.66 -2.50 13.08
N SER A 163 16.45 -2.56 13.65
CA SER A 163 16.20 -3.26 14.91
C SER A 163 16.57 -4.74 14.80
N LEU A 164 16.07 -5.42 13.76
CA LEU A 164 16.41 -6.83 13.49
C LEU A 164 17.92 -7.04 13.30
N MET A 165 18.58 -6.16 12.56
CA MET A 165 20.03 -6.25 12.32
C MET A 165 20.83 -6.13 13.61
N ILE A 166 20.44 -5.25 14.53
CA ILE A 166 21.13 -5.09 15.82
C ILE A 166 20.99 -6.35 16.66
N SER A 167 19.81 -6.98 16.69
CA SER A 167 19.61 -8.26 17.35
C SER A 167 20.45 -9.37 16.71
N ILE A 168 20.41 -9.47 15.37
CA ILE A 168 21.16 -10.47 14.60
C ILE A 168 22.67 -10.35 14.82
N LEU A 169 23.22 -9.13 14.94
CA LEU A 169 24.64 -8.90 15.22
C LEU A 169 25.12 -9.49 16.55
N GLY A 170 24.22 -9.80 17.48
CA GLY A 170 24.55 -10.45 18.75
C GLY A 170 24.62 -11.98 18.69
N GLU A 171 24.38 -12.59 17.53
CA GLU A 171 24.26 -14.04 17.39
C GLU A 171 25.60 -14.75 17.16
N ASP A 172 25.78 -15.91 17.80
CA ASP A 172 27.03 -16.69 17.80
C ASP A 172 27.49 -17.13 16.39
N TYR A 173 26.54 -17.38 15.47
CA TYR A 173 26.88 -17.80 14.11
C TYR A 173 27.60 -16.71 13.32
N LEU A 174 27.39 -15.43 13.65
CA LEU A 174 28.14 -14.33 13.05
C LEU A 174 29.54 -14.20 13.66
N LEU A 175 29.67 -14.39 14.98
CA LEU A 175 30.97 -14.42 15.64
C LEU A 175 31.84 -15.56 15.07
N PHE A 176 31.25 -16.73 14.85
CA PHE A 176 31.93 -17.86 14.22
C PHE A 176 32.31 -17.59 12.75
N ALA A 177 31.44 -16.90 12.01
CA ALA A 177 31.73 -16.48 10.63
C ALA A 177 32.92 -15.49 10.56
N ASP A 178 33.01 -14.57 11.52
CA ASP A 178 34.12 -13.62 11.65
C ASP A 178 35.41 -14.33 12.07
N ALA A 179 35.35 -15.27 13.02
CA ALA A 179 36.49 -16.09 13.45
C ALA A 179 37.05 -16.96 12.32
N LYS A 180 36.23 -17.33 11.33
CA LYS A 180 36.66 -18.00 10.09
C LYS A 180 37.39 -17.09 9.11
N GLY A 181 37.48 -15.77 9.38
CA GLY A 181 38.10 -14.79 8.49
C GLY A 181 37.28 -14.46 7.25
N LEU A 182 35.96 -14.65 7.29
CA LEU A 182 35.09 -14.28 6.16
C LEU A 182 35.06 -12.76 5.99
N ARG A 183 35.00 -12.29 4.73
CA ARG A 183 34.98 -10.84 4.44
C ARG A 183 33.72 -10.19 5.04
N PRO A 184 33.80 -8.98 5.63
CA PRO A 184 32.64 -8.32 6.26
C PRO A 184 31.42 -8.17 5.35
N GLY A 185 31.61 -7.87 4.06
CA GLY A 185 30.51 -7.78 3.09
C GLY A 185 29.84 -9.13 2.79
N TYR A 186 30.58 -10.23 2.89
CA TYR A 186 30.04 -11.58 2.76
C TYR A 186 29.20 -11.94 4.00
N ILE A 187 29.70 -11.65 5.20
CA ILE A 187 28.96 -11.83 6.45
C ILE A 187 27.67 -11.00 6.43
N PHE A 188 27.76 -9.72 6.07
CA PHE A 188 26.61 -8.84 5.96
C PHE A 188 25.53 -9.40 5.00
N SER A 189 25.88 -9.69 3.75
CA SER A 189 24.90 -10.07 2.73
C SER A 189 24.35 -11.49 2.90
N ARG A 190 25.22 -12.47 3.21
CA ARG A 190 24.84 -13.90 3.21
C ARG A 190 24.33 -14.40 4.54
N TYR A 191 24.75 -13.78 5.65
CA TYR A 191 24.34 -14.19 6.99
C TYR A 191 23.37 -13.17 7.58
N ALA A 192 23.80 -11.94 7.80
CA ALA A 192 23.00 -10.99 8.57
C ALA A 192 21.74 -10.53 7.81
N LEU A 193 21.89 -9.98 6.61
CA LEU A 193 20.77 -9.47 5.79
C LEU A 193 19.81 -10.58 5.38
N ARG A 194 20.32 -11.80 5.12
CA ARG A 194 19.49 -12.97 4.81
C ARG A 194 18.59 -13.37 5.98
N ASN A 195 19.09 -13.29 7.22
CA ASN A 195 18.28 -13.56 8.41
C ASN A 195 17.31 -12.42 8.71
N ALA A 196 17.69 -11.17 8.43
CA ALA A 196 16.80 -10.01 8.56
C ALA A 196 15.68 -10.03 7.51
N LEU A 197 15.94 -10.56 6.31
CA LEU A 197 14.97 -10.65 5.22
C LEU A 197 13.73 -11.49 5.58
N LEU A 198 13.88 -12.55 6.39
CA LEU A 198 12.79 -13.49 6.67
C LEU A 198 11.60 -12.81 7.39
N PRO A 199 11.78 -12.12 8.54
CA PRO A 199 10.67 -11.37 9.14
C PRO A 199 10.18 -10.21 8.26
N GLN A 200 11.08 -9.59 7.49
CA GLN A 200 10.72 -8.48 6.61
C GLN A 200 9.84 -8.93 5.43
N LEU A 201 10.02 -10.15 4.93
CA LEU A 201 9.13 -10.73 3.92
C LEU A 201 7.72 -10.96 4.47
N THR A 202 7.60 -11.42 5.72
CA THR A 202 6.30 -11.54 6.39
C THR A 202 5.61 -10.19 6.52
N GLY A 203 6.36 -9.15 6.92
CA GLY A 203 5.84 -7.79 6.96
C GLY A 203 5.38 -7.30 5.58
N LEU A 204 6.18 -7.55 4.53
CA LEU A 204 5.84 -7.17 3.16
C LEU A 204 4.54 -7.82 2.72
N ALA A 205 4.43 -9.13 2.94
CA ALA A 205 3.24 -9.93 2.69
C ALA A 205 2.00 -9.26 3.31
N ILE A 206 2.03 -8.99 4.61
CA ILE A 206 0.94 -8.34 5.35
C ILE A 206 0.60 -6.99 4.72
N SER A 207 1.63 -6.18 4.41
CA SER A 207 1.46 -4.86 3.80
C SER A 207 0.80 -4.91 2.41
N LEU A 208 1.13 -5.93 1.61
CA LEU A 208 0.47 -6.18 0.32
C LEU A 208 -1.01 -6.55 0.50
N GLY A 209 -1.36 -7.28 1.57
CA GLY A 209 -2.76 -7.57 1.91
C GLY A 209 -3.59 -6.33 2.23
N PHE A 210 -2.96 -5.29 2.81
CA PHE A 210 -3.61 -4.03 3.15
C PHE A 210 -3.79 -3.06 1.97
N ILE A 211 -3.21 -3.33 0.79
CA ILE A 211 -3.33 -2.47 -0.42
C ILE A 211 -4.78 -2.14 -0.76
N MET A 212 -5.69 -3.08 -0.52
CA MET A 212 -7.11 -2.94 -0.84
C MET A 212 -7.82 -1.88 -0.01
N ASN A 213 -7.20 -1.38 1.06
CA ASN A 213 -7.70 -0.23 1.80
C ASN A 213 -7.37 1.10 1.13
N GLY A 214 -6.58 1.13 0.06
CA GLY A 214 -6.22 2.36 -0.64
C GLY A 214 -5.36 3.33 0.17
N ALA A 215 -4.80 4.33 -0.51
CA ALA A 215 -4.22 5.49 0.15
C ALA A 215 -5.16 6.68 -0.02
N PHE A 216 -6.32 6.61 0.65
CA PHE A 216 -7.48 7.49 0.44
C PHE A 216 -7.14 8.94 0.15
N LEU A 217 -6.43 9.59 1.08
CA LEU A 217 -6.08 11.00 0.96
C LEU A 217 -5.05 11.26 -0.14
N VAL A 218 -4.07 10.39 -0.34
CA VAL A 218 -3.05 10.59 -1.38
C VAL A 218 -3.64 10.43 -2.77
N GLU A 219 -4.41 9.37 -2.99
CA GLU A 219 -5.12 9.18 -4.26
C GLU A 219 -6.03 10.37 -4.56
N TYR A 220 -6.78 10.85 -3.56
CA TYR A 220 -7.69 11.98 -3.72
C TYR A 220 -6.97 13.31 -4.02
N ILE A 221 -5.89 13.62 -3.29
CA ILE A 221 -5.08 14.84 -3.50
C ILE A 221 -4.55 14.90 -4.94
N PHE A 222 -4.07 13.76 -5.46
CA PHE A 222 -3.58 13.65 -6.83
C PHE A 222 -4.69 13.38 -7.85
N THR A 223 -5.95 13.29 -7.44
CA THR A 223 -7.07 12.89 -8.32
C THR A 223 -6.74 11.60 -9.10
N TYR A 224 -6.07 10.67 -8.43
CA TYR A 224 -5.71 9.38 -8.99
C TYR A 224 -6.97 8.50 -9.01
N PRO A 225 -7.31 7.82 -10.11
CA PRO A 225 -8.58 7.12 -10.29
C PRO A 225 -8.61 5.74 -9.57
N GLY A 226 -8.15 5.70 -8.32
CA GLY A 226 -8.18 4.53 -7.46
C GLY A 226 -9.36 4.50 -6.49
N ILE A 227 -9.43 3.43 -5.70
CA ILE A 227 -10.45 3.20 -4.67
C ILE A 227 -10.53 4.39 -3.72
N GLY A 228 -9.39 4.97 -3.36
CA GLY A 228 -9.34 6.05 -2.38
C GLY A 228 -10.06 7.31 -2.83
N THR A 229 -9.87 7.69 -4.08
CA THR A 229 -10.61 8.81 -4.67
C THR A 229 -12.09 8.48 -4.79
N LEU A 230 -12.44 7.27 -5.23
CA LEU A 230 -13.83 6.82 -5.33
C LEU A 230 -14.53 6.86 -3.96
N PHE A 231 -13.84 6.40 -2.91
CA PHE A 231 -14.35 6.37 -1.54
C PHE A 231 -14.62 7.77 -0.99
N ILE A 232 -13.67 8.69 -1.13
CA ILE A 232 -13.84 10.07 -0.64
C ILE A 232 -14.95 10.79 -1.41
N ASN A 233 -15.04 10.60 -2.73
CA ASN A 233 -16.13 11.16 -3.53
C ASN A 233 -17.50 10.60 -3.12
N ALA A 234 -17.59 9.30 -2.89
CA ALA A 234 -18.81 8.63 -2.45
C ALA A 234 -19.27 9.14 -1.08
N ILE A 235 -18.36 9.34 -0.13
CA ILE A 235 -18.66 9.97 1.16
C ILE A 235 -19.20 11.39 0.96
N GLY A 236 -18.56 12.18 0.09
CA GLY A 236 -18.91 13.58 -0.12
C GLY A 236 -20.35 13.80 -0.60
N ILE A 237 -20.93 12.84 -1.31
CA ILE A 237 -22.32 12.90 -1.79
C ILE A 237 -23.25 11.87 -1.12
N LEU A 238 -22.81 11.23 -0.04
CA LEU A 238 -23.57 10.21 0.70
C LEU A 238 -24.02 9.02 -0.18
N ASP A 239 -23.17 8.58 -1.09
CA ASP A 239 -23.37 7.36 -1.89
C ASP A 239 -23.10 6.11 -1.05
N TYR A 240 -24.09 5.73 -0.24
CA TYR A 240 -23.98 4.61 0.70
C TYR A 240 -23.68 3.27 0.03
N ASN A 241 -24.23 3.00 -1.16
CA ASN A 241 -23.99 1.76 -1.89
C ASN A 241 -22.51 1.63 -2.27
N THR A 242 -21.91 2.71 -2.78
CA THR A 242 -20.49 2.71 -3.13
C THR A 242 -19.60 2.64 -1.89
N VAL A 243 -19.91 3.40 -0.84
CA VAL A 243 -19.14 3.36 0.43
C VAL A 243 -19.17 1.97 1.06
N GLN A 244 -20.36 1.38 1.22
CA GLN A 244 -20.52 0.03 1.80
C GLN A 244 -19.89 -1.04 0.91
N GLY A 245 -20.02 -0.89 -0.41
CA GLY A 245 -19.40 -1.77 -1.38
C GLY A 245 -17.88 -1.80 -1.29
N ILE A 246 -17.25 -0.62 -1.20
CA ILE A 246 -15.80 -0.49 -1.02
C ILE A 246 -15.38 -1.16 0.30
N VAL A 247 -16.05 -0.83 1.40
CA VAL A 247 -15.73 -1.42 2.72
C VAL A 247 -15.86 -2.95 2.71
N LEU A 248 -16.94 -3.48 2.14
CA LEU A 248 -17.16 -4.92 2.04
C LEU A 248 -16.07 -5.61 1.20
N ILE A 249 -15.78 -5.08 0.01
CA ILE A 249 -14.75 -5.64 -0.87
C ILE A 249 -13.37 -5.56 -0.20
N SER A 250 -13.04 -4.44 0.46
CA SER A 250 -11.78 -4.31 1.21
C SER A 250 -11.69 -5.33 2.35
N ILE A 251 -12.76 -5.56 3.13
CA ILE A 251 -12.77 -6.58 4.19
C ILE A 251 -12.53 -7.97 3.59
N VAL A 252 -13.30 -8.36 2.58
CA VAL A 252 -13.16 -9.68 1.94
C VAL A 252 -11.76 -9.85 1.34
N ALA A 253 -11.23 -8.83 0.67
CA ALA A 253 -9.93 -8.89 0.03
C ALA A 253 -8.78 -8.95 1.04
N VAL A 254 -8.83 -8.17 2.13
CA VAL A 254 -7.83 -8.21 3.21
C VAL A 254 -7.87 -9.57 3.93
N LEU A 255 -9.06 -10.09 4.25
CA LEU A 255 -9.19 -11.41 4.88
C LEU A 255 -8.68 -12.52 3.96
N THR A 256 -9.01 -12.46 2.67
CA THR A 256 -8.52 -13.43 1.68
C THR A 256 -7.01 -13.34 1.52
N ALA A 257 -6.45 -12.12 1.44
CA ALA A 257 -5.02 -11.92 1.36
C ALA A 257 -4.33 -12.47 2.61
N ASN A 258 -4.78 -12.12 3.81
CA ASN A 258 -4.22 -12.65 5.07
C ASN A 258 -4.32 -14.17 5.14
N LEU A 259 -5.45 -14.78 4.76
CA LEU A 259 -5.58 -16.23 4.69
C LEU A 259 -4.56 -16.85 3.74
N LEU A 260 -4.38 -16.27 2.54
CA LEU A 260 -3.36 -16.73 1.59
C LEU A 260 -1.96 -16.59 2.17
N LEU A 261 -1.68 -15.50 2.90
CA LEU A 261 -0.40 -15.31 3.57
C LEU A 261 -0.18 -16.36 4.66
N ASP A 262 -1.15 -16.60 5.53
CA ASP A 262 -1.04 -17.60 6.61
C ASP A 262 -0.80 -19.01 6.05
N LEU A 263 -1.37 -19.33 4.87
CA LEU A 263 -1.13 -20.59 4.18
C LEU A 263 0.25 -20.66 3.49
N LEU A 264 0.75 -19.54 2.98
CA LEU A 264 2.02 -19.45 2.24
C LEU A 264 3.23 -19.23 3.16
N LEU A 265 3.06 -18.54 4.28
CA LEU A 265 4.14 -18.19 5.21
C LEU A 265 4.91 -19.42 5.73
N PRO A 266 4.27 -20.55 6.08
CA PRO A 266 4.98 -21.78 6.47
C PRO A 266 5.84 -22.41 5.36
N LEU A 267 5.62 -22.05 4.09
CA LEU A 267 6.47 -22.48 2.97
C LEU A 267 7.71 -21.59 2.82
N VAL A 268 7.60 -20.32 3.20
CA VAL A 268 8.67 -19.32 3.08
C VAL A 268 9.56 -19.29 4.33
N ASP A 269 8.96 -19.41 5.53
CA ASP A 269 9.67 -19.48 6.80
C ASP A 269 9.34 -20.80 7.54
N PRO A 270 10.24 -21.81 7.50
CA PRO A 270 10.07 -23.08 8.20
C PRO A 270 10.00 -22.92 9.73
N ARG A 271 10.47 -21.80 10.29
CA ARG A 271 10.45 -21.57 11.74
C ARG A 271 9.04 -21.44 12.29
N ILE A 272 8.08 -21.01 11.46
CA ILE A 272 6.66 -20.89 11.82
C ILE A 272 6.04 -22.28 12.04
N ARG A 273 6.56 -23.35 11.41
CA ARG A 273 6.07 -24.72 11.63
C ARG A 273 6.42 -25.31 13.00
N LEU A 274 7.39 -24.73 13.71
CA LEU A 274 7.87 -25.24 15.00
C LEU A 274 7.20 -24.59 16.22
N GLY A 275 6.35 -23.58 16.00
CA GLY A 275 5.55 -22.94 17.04
C GLY A 275 4.12 -23.50 17.07
N GLY A 276 3.98 -24.70 17.61
CA GLY A 276 2.72 -25.23 18.16
C GLY A 276 2.82 -25.27 19.67
#